data_AF-A0A7S3KVS9-F1
#
_entry.id   AF-A0A7S3KVS9-F1
#
_cell.length_a   1.000
_cell.length_b   1.000
_cell.length_c   1.000
_cell.angle_alpha   90.00
_cell.angle_beta   90.00
_cell.angle_gamma   90.00
#
_symmetry.space_group_name_H-M   'P 1'
#
loop_
_entity.id
_entity.type
_entity.pdbx_description
1 polymer ?
#
loop_
_entity_poly.entity_id
_entity_poly.type
_entity_poly.pdbx_seq_one_letter_code
_entity_poly.pdbx_strand_id
1 'polypeptide(L)'
;MIKRDLRHPRRGRRRHPAAATPRSRGRFLLQVAIFVCGFLISGFVSVFIYLRVTSSPFYYYYYPKEQSNNSILRQRKRQHPLHSRISQKNHPDNQQDRNSSNNHHYSNNHHYSNNKNQNWLNPKSSHPPQAMDLSQLLLKSDLPAWQQNRYKCLQNIRQRQDQVMQQIQQQQHVEVVLIDPAYHANVGDHMISVAEQSFLQKLQQHQSEQTIMKECSYFQAGPWAPPCSQLLKASRTLPATTTSKKLAVWHGGGNWGDLWDTIHHLRTQSMTLLLQYNYIIWGMPQSLYFGNPDAATSNTKQFRQAVVDGLMFMPPGNRQMSDRELETALHGRLFLTWREEESYRRAQQLYPYAKHIIMPDIAFQLGPYNASRITAMAKQEQQPQVDLLFFLRNDVESLYANVRNRQSIRQLLSQQLSRISARFTYSIVDWQDRLDRFEDTDYYFTDTAIQLLNSGKVLVCDRLHAAILAYLAGIPFVFVDQVSGKITKTFLVMQQGNGDDSSCVQPAMWTRADNLTDAVPKAAFLWEEFHDRG
;
A
#
# COMPACT_ATOMS: atom_id res chain seq x y z
N MET A 1 -47.28 -68.90 -13.78
CA MET A 1 -46.06 -69.68 -14.09
C MET A 1 -46.17 -70.14 -15.54
N ILE A 2 -45.26 -69.64 -16.36
CA ILE A 2 -44.80 -70.09 -17.69
C ILE A 2 -45.81 -70.16 -18.86
N LYS A 3 -45.54 -69.27 -19.82
CA LYS A 3 -46.23 -68.97 -21.08
C LYS A 3 -45.90 -69.98 -22.19
N ARG A 4 -46.92 -70.29 -23.00
CA ARG A 4 -46.82 -70.87 -24.36
C ARG A 4 -46.75 -69.75 -25.40
N ASP A 5 -45.68 -69.79 -26.18
CA ASP A 5 -45.66 -70.03 -27.62
C ASP A 5 -46.49 -69.19 -28.63
N LEU A 6 -45.74 -68.76 -29.66
CA LEU A 6 -46.03 -68.78 -31.11
C LEU A 6 -46.66 -67.57 -31.84
N ARG A 7 -45.88 -67.16 -32.85
CA ARG A 7 -46.21 -66.85 -34.26
C ARG A 7 -46.78 -65.47 -34.64
N HIS A 8 -45.99 -64.78 -35.46
CA HIS A 8 -46.41 -63.81 -36.46
C HIS A 8 -47.27 -64.45 -37.58
N PRO A 9 -48.13 -63.69 -38.27
CA PRO A 9 -47.72 -63.14 -39.58
C PRO A 9 -48.26 -61.75 -39.98
N ARG A 10 -47.48 -61.16 -40.91
CA ARG A 10 -47.64 -60.02 -41.83
C ARG A 10 -49.05 -59.47 -42.17
N ARG A 11 -49.11 -58.13 -42.31
CA ARG A 11 -49.73 -57.26 -43.35
C ARG A 11 -49.65 -55.81 -42.82
N GLY A 12 -49.46 -54.71 -43.53
CA GLY A 12 -49.27 -54.35 -44.92
C GLY A 12 -49.31 -52.80 -45.03
N ARG A 13 -48.62 -52.24 -46.05
CA ARG A 13 -48.81 -50.92 -46.72
C ARG A 13 -49.17 -49.66 -45.90
N ARG A 14 -48.38 -48.59 -46.07
CA ARG A 14 -48.72 -47.42 -46.93
C ARG A 14 -47.61 -46.35 -46.91
N ARG A 15 -47.25 -45.89 -48.12
CA ARG A 15 -46.49 -44.66 -48.41
C ARG A 15 -47.42 -43.45 -48.33
N HIS A 16 -46.90 -42.26 -47.97
CA HIS A 16 -47.28 -40.94 -48.52
C HIS A 16 -46.37 -39.82 -47.95
N PRO A 17 -46.35 -38.59 -48.53
CA PRO A 17 -45.14 -38.02 -49.12
C PRO A 17 -44.67 -36.68 -48.49
N ALA A 18 -43.60 -36.16 -49.07
CA ALA A 18 -43.05 -34.81 -48.86
C ALA A 18 -44.01 -33.67 -49.29
N ALA A 19 -43.99 -32.58 -48.53
CA ALA A 19 -44.37 -31.21 -48.93
C ALA A 19 -43.72 -30.24 -47.92
N ALA A 20 -42.79 -29.40 -48.35
CA ALA A 20 -42.99 -28.01 -48.80
C ALA A 20 -42.76 -26.97 -47.68
N THR A 21 -41.65 -26.26 -47.82
CA THR A 21 -41.25 -25.05 -47.09
C THR A 21 -42.16 -23.85 -47.34
N PRO A 22 -42.30 -22.93 -46.35
CA PRO A 22 -42.50 -21.53 -46.68
C PRO A 22 -41.55 -20.56 -45.95
N ARG A 23 -40.83 -19.81 -46.78
CA ARG A 23 -40.54 -18.36 -46.76
C ARG A 23 -40.34 -17.62 -45.42
N SER A 24 -39.09 -17.19 -45.26
CA SER A 24 -38.60 -15.91 -44.73
C SER A 24 -39.62 -14.81 -44.39
N ARG A 25 -39.62 -14.38 -43.12
CA ARG A 25 -40.02 -13.02 -42.71
C ARG A 25 -38.81 -12.28 -42.17
N GLY A 26 -38.50 -11.15 -42.81
CA GLY A 26 -37.40 -10.26 -42.44
C GLY A 26 -37.60 -9.63 -41.07
N ARG A 27 -36.50 -9.47 -40.32
CA ARG A 27 -36.46 -8.68 -39.10
C ARG A 27 -36.01 -7.26 -39.46
N PHE A 28 -36.91 -6.29 -39.27
CA PHE A 28 -36.54 -4.90 -39.13
C PHE A 28 -35.81 -4.71 -37.79
N LEU A 29 -34.57 -4.22 -37.83
CA LEU A 29 -33.83 -3.74 -36.67
C LEU A 29 -34.15 -2.25 -36.52
N LEU A 30 -35.02 -1.91 -35.56
CA LEU A 30 -35.25 -0.54 -35.12
C LEU A 30 -34.20 -0.20 -34.05
N GLN A 31 -33.20 0.61 -34.40
CA GLN A 31 -32.30 1.19 -33.39
C GLN A 31 -33.00 2.40 -32.77
N VAL A 32 -33.33 2.30 -31.47
CA VAL A 32 -33.80 3.43 -30.67
C VAL A 32 -32.63 3.87 -29.78
N ALA A 33 -32.07 5.05 -30.04
CA ALA A 33 -31.15 5.70 -29.13
C ALA A 33 -31.95 6.59 -28.17
N ILE A 34 -31.82 6.37 -26.86
CA ILE A 34 -32.43 7.21 -25.82
C ILE A 34 -31.33 8.09 -25.23
N PHE A 35 -31.43 9.41 -25.41
CA PHE A 35 -30.61 10.39 -24.72
C PHE A 35 -31.35 10.86 -23.46
N VAL A 36 -30.71 10.75 -22.29
CA VAL A 36 -31.21 11.29 -21.03
C VAL A 36 -30.27 12.40 -20.57
N CYS A 37 -30.75 13.64 -20.52
CA CYS A 37 -30.05 14.77 -19.90
C CYS A 37 -30.54 14.94 -18.46
N GLY A 38 -29.62 14.92 -17.49
CA GLY A 38 -29.92 15.19 -16.08
C GLY A 38 -29.73 16.66 -15.72
N PHE A 39 -30.72 17.26 -15.04
CA PHE A 39 -30.60 18.56 -14.36
C PHE A 39 -30.18 18.38 -12.90
N LEU A 40 -29.47 19.38 -12.36
CA LEU A 40 -28.99 19.41 -10.98
C LEU A 40 -30.18 19.49 -9.99
N ILE A 41 -30.34 18.45 -9.16
CA ILE A 41 -31.29 18.42 -8.03
C ILE A 41 -30.48 18.24 -6.75
N SER A 42 -30.69 19.13 -5.77
CA SER A 42 -30.10 19.03 -4.44
C SER A 42 -31.02 18.26 -3.49
N GLY A 43 -30.74 16.96 -3.31
CA GLY A 43 -31.46 16.05 -2.41
C GLY A 43 -31.37 14.61 -2.88
N PHE A 44 -31.40 13.64 -1.96
CA PHE A 44 -31.39 12.21 -2.31
C PHE A 44 -32.67 11.86 -3.08
N VAL A 45 -32.55 11.57 -4.37
CA VAL A 45 -33.63 11.02 -5.20
C VAL A 45 -33.20 9.64 -5.67
N SER A 46 -33.94 8.61 -5.26
CA SER A 46 -33.79 7.27 -5.81
C SER A 46 -34.58 7.19 -7.12
N VAL A 47 -33.89 7.07 -8.25
CA VAL A 47 -34.54 6.85 -9.56
C VAL A 47 -34.44 5.38 -9.92
N PHE A 48 -35.59 4.72 -10.09
CA PHE A 48 -35.68 3.35 -10.59
C PHE A 48 -36.07 3.37 -12.06
N ILE A 49 -35.16 2.94 -12.95
CA ILE A 49 -35.45 2.77 -14.38
C ILE A 49 -35.70 1.29 -14.64
N TYR A 50 -36.92 0.94 -15.05
CA TYR A 50 -37.26 -0.42 -15.46
C TYR A 50 -37.27 -0.52 -16.99
N LEU A 51 -36.29 -1.22 -17.56
CA LEU A 51 -36.39 -1.76 -18.91
C LEU A 51 -36.83 -3.22 -18.81
N ARG A 52 -38.09 -3.49 -19.17
CA ARG A 52 -38.70 -4.80 -19.04
C ARG A 52 -38.55 -5.62 -20.32
N VAL A 53 -37.34 -6.11 -20.64
CA VAL A 53 -37.16 -7.30 -21.49
C VAL A 53 -35.92 -8.10 -21.03
N THR A 54 -36.21 -9.26 -20.44
CA THR A 54 -35.37 -10.45 -20.17
C THR A 54 -33.86 -10.33 -19.89
N SER A 55 -33.53 -10.74 -18.65
CA SER A 55 -32.29 -11.33 -18.11
C SER A 55 -31.02 -10.47 -17.95
N SER A 56 -30.65 -10.35 -16.67
CA SER A 56 -29.44 -9.79 -16.03
C SER A 56 -29.48 -8.28 -15.70
N PRO A 57 -29.38 -7.89 -14.41
CA PRO A 57 -29.25 -6.48 -14.04
C PRO A 57 -27.91 -5.91 -14.53
N PHE A 58 -27.95 -4.80 -15.24
CA PHE A 58 -26.79 -3.94 -15.49
C PHE A 58 -26.67 -2.94 -14.35
N TYR A 59 -25.57 -2.97 -13.62
CA TYR A 59 -25.26 -1.98 -12.59
C TYR A 59 -24.52 -0.82 -13.23
N TYR A 60 -25.13 0.38 -13.19
CA TYR A 60 -24.47 1.63 -13.54
C TYR A 60 -24.09 2.34 -12.24
N TYR A 61 -22.81 2.60 -12.02
CA TYR A 61 -22.33 3.32 -10.84
C TYR A 61 -22.19 4.79 -11.16
N TYR A 62 -22.94 5.63 -10.44
CA TYR A 62 -22.80 7.08 -10.49
C TYR A 62 -21.76 7.49 -9.45
N TYR A 63 -20.61 8.00 -9.89
CA TYR A 63 -19.61 8.58 -9.00
C TYR A 63 -20.01 10.03 -8.69
N PRO A 64 -20.29 10.40 -7.43
CA PRO A 64 -20.49 11.79 -7.09
C PRO A 64 -19.17 12.54 -7.31
N LYS A 65 -19.21 13.57 -8.16
CA LYS A 65 -18.14 14.57 -8.24
C LYS A 65 -18.00 15.19 -6.85
N GLU A 66 -16.83 15.07 -6.23
CA GLU A 66 -16.57 15.55 -4.88
C GLU A 66 -17.03 17.00 -4.69
N GLN A 67 -18.00 17.22 -3.80
CA GLN A 67 -18.28 18.54 -3.23
C GLN A 67 -17.44 18.72 -1.97
N SER A 68 -16.15 19.00 -2.13
CA SER A 68 -15.21 19.21 -1.02
C SER A 68 -15.38 20.53 -0.25
N ASN A 69 -16.37 21.37 -0.58
CA ASN A 69 -16.47 22.72 -0.01
C ASN A 69 -17.43 22.89 1.19
N ASN A 70 -18.24 21.88 1.54
CA ASN A 70 -19.29 22.06 2.56
C ASN A 70 -18.89 21.69 4.01
N SER A 71 -17.76 21.00 4.23
CA SER A 71 -17.24 20.73 5.58
C SER A 71 -16.53 21.95 6.20
N ILE A 72 -15.85 22.76 5.37
CA ILE A 72 -15.12 23.98 5.77
C ILE A 72 -16.08 25.12 6.16
N LEU A 73 -17.24 25.22 5.49
CA LEU A 73 -18.27 26.23 5.78
C LEU A 73 -19.08 25.95 7.06
N ARG A 74 -19.14 24.69 7.53
CA ARG A 74 -19.83 24.32 8.79
C ARG A 74 -18.98 24.57 10.04
N GLN A 75 -17.65 24.55 9.92
CA GLN A 75 -16.74 24.91 11.04
C GLN A 75 -16.58 26.43 11.22
N ARG A 76 -16.65 27.23 10.15
CA ARG A 76 -16.56 28.71 10.24
C ARG A 76 -17.77 29.40 10.90
N LYS A 77 -18.91 28.72 11.06
CA LYS A 77 -20.12 29.29 11.71
C LYS A 77 -20.23 29.01 13.21
N ARG A 78 -19.25 28.34 13.84
CA ARG A 78 -19.29 27.96 15.27
C ARG A 78 -18.28 28.70 16.17
N GLN A 79 -17.60 29.74 15.68
CA GLN A 79 -16.73 30.56 16.52
C GLN A 79 -17.08 32.06 16.40
N HIS A 80 -17.45 32.62 17.56
CA HIS A 80 -17.74 34.03 17.91
C HIS A 80 -19.11 34.63 17.51
N PRO A 81 -19.79 35.31 18.47
CA PRO A 81 -19.32 36.61 18.96
C PRO A 81 -19.37 36.84 20.48
N LEU A 82 -18.41 37.61 21.01
CA LEU A 82 -18.54 38.48 22.20
C LEU A 82 -17.20 39.19 22.45
N HIS A 83 -17.10 40.47 22.06
CA HIS A 83 -16.96 41.59 22.99
C HIS A 83 -16.68 42.90 22.25
N SER A 84 -17.42 43.92 22.65
CA SER A 84 -17.31 45.32 22.23
C SER A 84 -16.70 46.18 23.33
N ARG A 85 -16.01 47.25 22.91
CA ARG A 85 -15.64 48.50 23.60
C ARG A 85 -14.49 48.46 24.61
N ILE A 86 -13.44 49.24 24.33
CA ILE A 86 -13.11 50.51 25.01
C ILE A 86 -12.22 51.36 24.07
N SER A 87 -12.28 52.67 24.29
CA SER A 87 -11.97 53.81 23.44
C SER A 87 -10.59 54.44 23.72
N GLN A 88 -9.95 54.97 22.65
CA GLN A 88 -9.12 56.21 22.55
C GLN A 88 -7.94 56.42 23.55
N LYS A 89 -6.71 56.80 23.18
CA LYS A 89 -6.29 58.08 22.55
C LYS A 89 -4.75 58.12 22.35
N ASN A 90 -4.32 58.91 21.35
CA ASN A 90 -3.08 59.69 21.19
C ASN A 90 -1.79 59.11 20.50
N HIS A 91 -1.46 59.80 19.40
CA HIS A 91 -0.27 59.92 18.52
C HIS A 91 1.00 60.50 19.21
N PRO A 92 2.12 60.80 18.50
CA PRO A 92 2.88 60.09 17.45
C PRO A 92 4.43 60.10 17.69
N ASP A 93 5.23 59.34 16.92
CA ASP A 93 6.33 59.88 16.07
C ASP A 93 7.32 58.83 15.51
N ASN A 94 7.62 59.03 14.21
CA ASN A 94 8.82 58.79 13.40
C ASN A 94 9.89 57.74 13.83
N GLN A 95 10.20 56.81 12.91
CA GLN A 95 11.40 56.94 12.07
C GLN A 95 11.43 55.93 10.90
N GLN A 96 11.95 56.43 9.78
CA GLN A 96 12.19 55.76 8.51
C GLN A 96 13.31 54.74 8.64
N ASP A 97 13.21 53.62 7.91
CA ASP A 97 14.35 53.17 7.10
C ASP A 97 13.91 52.29 5.93
N ARG A 98 14.49 52.61 4.77
CA ARG A 98 14.34 51.93 3.48
C ARG A 98 15.41 50.83 3.38
N ASN A 99 15.06 49.63 2.93
CA ASN A 99 15.61 49.08 1.67
C ASN A 99 15.11 47.66 1.36
N SER A 100 14.69 47.54 0.09
CA SER A 100 14.52 46.39 -0.79
C SER A 100 15.15 45.05 -0.38
N SER A 101 14.40 43.95 -0.52
CA SER A 101 14.42 43.08 -1.72
C SER A 101 13.82 41.69 -1.46
N ASN A 102 13.16 41.17 -2.49
CA ASN A 102 12.75 39.78 -2.72
C ASN A 102 11.62 39.17 -1.88
N ASN A 103 10.39 39.60 -2.21
CA ASN A 103 9.21 38.74 -2.10
C ASN A 103 9.31 37.56 -3.09
N HIS A 104 9.56 36.36 -2.59
CA HIS A 104 9.06 35.13 -3.21
C HIS A 104 7.82 34.68 -2.45
N HIS A 105 6.66 34.97 -3.04
CA HIS A 105 5.38 34.42 -2.65
C HIS A 105 5.39 32.89 -2.85
N TYR A 106 5.57 32.13 -1.78
CA TYR A 106 5.09 30.75 -1.74
C TYR A 106 3.58 30.78 -1.55
N SER A 107 2.87 30.66 -2.67
CA SER A 107 1.43 30.44 -2.75
C SER A 107 1.11 29.05 -2.19
N ASN A 108 0.53 29.00 -1.01
CA ASN A 108 -0.22 27.84 -0.50
C ASN A 108 -1.46 27.63 -1.38
N ASN A 109 -1.41 26.66 -2.28
CA ASN A 109 -2.58 26.11 -2.97
C ASN A 109 -2.38 24.61 -3.18
N HIS A 110 -2.89 23.79 -2.24
CA HIS A 110 -3.22 22.39 -2.52
C HIS A 110 -4.64 22.30 -3.06
N HIS A 111 -4.77 22.66 -4.34
CA HIS A 111 -5.67 21.90 -5.20
C HIS A 111 -4.89 20.67 -5.66
N TYR A 112 -5.45 19.47 -5.46
CA TYR A 112 -5.22 18.37 -6.40
C TYR A 112 -5.65 18.90 -7.76
N SER A 113 -4.70 19.48 -8.49
CA SER A 113 -4.97 20.02 -9.81
C SER A 113 -5.28 18.81 -10.68
N ASN A 114 -6.54 18.72 -11.07
CA ASN A 114 -7.04 17.83 -12.11
C ASN A 114 -6.59 18.38 -13.48
N ASN A 115 -5.28 18.68 -13.60
CA ASN A 115 -4.71 19.41 -14.71
C ASN A 115 -3.93 18.41 -15.59
N LYS A 116 -4.64 17.95 -16.61
CA LYS A 116 -4.21 17.72 -18.00
C LYS A 116 -2.70 17.42 -18.20
N ASN A 117 -2.43 16.20 -18.67
CA ASN A 117 -1.16 15.75 -19.27
C ASN A 117 0.04 15.53 -18.34
N GLN A 118 -0.15 15.02 -17.12
CA GLN A 118 0.92 14.22 -16.52
C GLN A 118 0.96 12.88 -17.27
N ASN A 119 1.94 12.72 -18.16
CA ASN A 119 2.33 11.40 -18.66
C ASN A 119 2.94 10.65 -17.48
N TRP A 120 2.09 10.08 -16.63
CA TRP A 120 2.53 9.18 -15.58
C TRP A 120 3.38 8.08 -16.24
N LEU A 121 4.66 8.02 -15.87
CA LEU A 121 5.56 6.96 -16.33
C LEU A 121 4.94 5.61 -16.00
N ASN A 122 5.16 4.63 -16.87
CA ASN A 122 4.70 3.29 -16.58
C ASN A 122 5.50 2.76 -15.37
N PRO A 123 4.86 2.28 -14.29
CA PRO A 123 5.56 1.67 -13.14
C PRO A 123 6.48 0.55 -13.58
N LYS A 124 6.11 -0.17 -14.64
CA LYS A 124 6.88 -1.27 -15.21
C LYS A 124 8.12 -0.79 -15.97
N SER A 125 8.20 0.49 -16.31
CA SER A 125 9.43 1.12 -16.83
C SER A 125 10.26 1.78 -15.74
N SER A 126 9.79 1.84 -14.48
CA SER A 126 10.59 2.34 -13.38
C SER A 126 11.77 1.41 -13.13
N HIS A 127 12.92 1.99 -12.79
CA HIS A 127 14.15 1.28 -12.52
C HIS A 127 14.47 1.35 -11.03
N PRO A 128 14.05 0.34 -10.23
CA PRO A 128 14.38 0.32 -8.82
C PRO A 128 15.91 0.21 -8.64
N PRO A 129 16.46 0.77 -7.55
CA PRO A 129 17.88 0.73 -7.26
C PRO A 129 18.43 -0.70 -7.28
N GLN A 130 19.63 -0.86 -7.82
CA GLN A 130 20.30 -2.16 -7.82
C GLN A 130 20.83 -2.48 -6.41
N ALA A 131 20.30 -3.56 -5.83
CA ALA A 131 20.79 -4.09 -4.56
C ALA A 131 22.20 -4.68 -4.69
N MET A 132 22.98 -4.59 -3.62
CA MET A 132 24.24 -5.32 -3.46
C MET A 132 23.99 -6.78 -3.10
N ASP A 133 24.93 -7.65 -3.45
CA ASP A 133 24.90 -9.06 -3.04
C ASP A 133 25.25 -9.18 -1.54
N LEU A 134 24.22 -9.43 -0.73
CA LEU A 134 24.36 -9.60 0.72
C LEU A 134 25.29 -10.77 1.09
N SER A 135 25.30 -11.84 0.30
CA SER A 135 26.14 -13.01 0.58
C SER A 135 27.62 -12.68 0.43
N GLN A 136 27.98 -11.91 -0.60
CA GLN A 136 29.34 -11.42 -0.81
C GLN A 136 29.78 -10.43 0.28
N LEU A 137 28.86 -9.56 0.73
CA LEU A 137 29.16 -8.58 1.77
C LEU A 137 29.47 -9.23 3.12
N LEU A 138 28.78 -10.31 3.46
CA LEU A 138 29.00 -11.05 4.72
C LEU A 138 30.34 -11.78 4.77
N LEU A 139 30.97 -12.03 3.62
CA LEU A 139 32.31 -12.64 3.53
C LEU A 139 33.45 -11.63 3.75
N LYS A 140 33.15 -10.33 3.74
CA LYS A 140 34.16 -9.27 3.94
C LYS A 140 34.50 -9.11 5.41
N SER A 141 35.74 -9.39 5.77
CA SER A 141 36.24 -9.29 7.16
C SER A 141 36.67 -7.88 7.57
N ASP A 142 36.85 -6.97 6.62
CA ASP A 142 37.39 -5.62 6.79
C ASP A 142 36.32 -4.54 7.06
N LEU A 143 35.04 -4.91 7.06
CA LEU A 143 33.96 -3.96 7.29
C LEU A 143 33.91 -3.49 8.76
N PRO A 144 33.60 -2.21 9.03
CA PRO A 144 33.29 -1.73 10.36
C PRO A 144 32.21 -2.58 11.04
N ALA A 145 32.33 -2.77 12.36
CA ALA A 145 31.43 -3.63 13.14
C ALA A 145 29.94 -3.31 12.93
N TRP A 146 29.58 -2.03 12.82
CA TRP A 146 28.20 -1.61 12.57
C TRP A 146 27.67 -2.08 11.21
N GLN A 147 28.50 -2.07 10.16
CA GLN A 147 28.12 -2.56 8.83
C GLN A 147 27.93 -4.07 8.85
N GLN A 148 28.84 -4.80 9.50
CA GLN A 148 28.71 -6.25 9.68
C GLN A 148 27.42 -6.61 10.42
N ASN A 149 27.14 -5.94 11.54
CA ASN A 149 25.92 -6.17 12.34
C ASN A 149 24.66 -5.90 11.53
N ARG A 150 24.64 -4.80 10.78
CA ARG A 150 23.54 -4.46 9.87
C ARG A 150 23.32 -5.54 8.80
N TYR A 151 24.37 -6.01 8.14
CA TYR A 151 24.23 -7.05 7.11
C TYR A 151 23.77 -8.39 7.69
N LYS A 152 24.27 -8.78 8.87
CA LYS A 152 23.79 -9.96 9.60
C LYS A 152 22.31 -9.83 9.95
N CYS A 153 21.91 -8.67 10.47
CA CYS A 153 20.52 -8.38 10.77
C CYS A 153 19.62 -8.50 9.52
N LEU A 154 20.03 -7.91 8.38
CA LEU A 154 19.30 -8.03 7.12
C LEU A 154 19.19 -9.48 6.64
N GLN A 155 20.25 -10.28 6.82
CA GLN A 155 20.22 -11.70 6.48
C GLN A 155 19.20 -12.44 7.33
N ASN A 156 19.19 -12.23 8.64
CA ASN A 156 18.25 -12.87 9.56
C ASN A 156 16.79 -12.48 9.25
N ILE A 157 16.53 -11.19 8.99
CA ILE A 157 15.22 -10.70 8.59
C ILE A 157 14.73 -11.43 7.33
N ARG A 158 15.58 -11.54 6.31
CA ARG A 158 15.24 -12.21 5.05
C ARG A 158 15.03 -13.71 5.23
N GLN A 159 15.88 -14.38 6.00
CA GLN A 159 15.71 -15.78 6.31
C GLN A 159 14.37 -16.05 6.99
N ARG A 160 13.95 -15.18 7.93
CA ARG A 160 12.62 -15.28 8.56
C ARG A 160 11.49 -15.09 7.56
N GLN A 161 11.61 -14.12 6.66
CA GLN A 161 10.62 -13.91 5.58
C GLN A 161 10.56 -15.13 4.65
N ASP A 162 11.71 -15.67 4.25
CA ASP A 162 11.80 -16.85 3.41
C ASP A 162 11.18 -18.07 4.10
N GLN A 163 11.43 -18.28 5.41
CA GLN A 163 10.83 -19.36 6.21
C GLN A 163 9.31 -19.28 6.28
N VAL A 164 8.75 -18.08 6.50
CA VAL A 164 7.29 -17.88 6.49
C VAL A 164 6.70 -18.26 5.14
N MET A 165 7.41 -17.92 4.06
CA MET A 165 6.93 -18.10 2.69
C MET A 165 7.23 -19.48 2.10
N GLN A 166 8.16 -20.26 2.67
CA GLN A 166 8.33 -21.68 2.34
C GLN A 166 7.02 -22.47 2.55
N GLN A 167 6.15 -22.01 3.45
CA GLN A 167 4.81 -22.58 3.64
C GLN A 167 3.94 -22.46 2.37
N ILE A 168 4.19 -21.44 1.54
CA ILE A 168 3.57 -21.26 0.22
C ILE A 168 4.24 -22.16 -0.81
N GLN A 169 5.59 -22.24 -0.83
CA GLN A 169 6.34 -23.02 -1.82
C GLN A 169 6.00 -24.52 -1.82
N GLN A 170 5.70 -25.07 -0.64
CA GLN A 170 5.31 -26.48 -0.49
C GLN A 170 3.98 -26.80 -1.21
N GLN A 171 3.21 -25.79 -1.61
CA GLN A 171 2.01 -25.94 -2.43
C GLN A 171 2.42 -25.90 -3.92
N GLN A 172 2.62 -27.05 -4.56
CA GLN A 172 3.09 -27.15 -5.95
C GLN A 172 2.11 -26.54 -6.99
N HIS A 173 2.71 -25.95 -8.04
CA HIS A 173 2.10 -25.41 -9.28
C HIS A 173 0.95 -24.46 -9.07
N VAL A 174 1.29 -23.18 -8.94
CA VAL A 174 0.33 -22.16 -8.58
C VAL A 174 0.27 -21.05 -9.62
N GLU A 175 -0.89 -20.86 -10.25
CA GLU A 175 -1.16 -19.57 -10.92
C GLU A 175 -1.10 -18.50 -9.83
N VAL A 176 -0.12 -17.59 -9.91
CA VAL A 176 0.07 -16.52 -8.92
C VAL A 176 -0.51 -15.23 -9.47
N VAL A 177 -1.39 -14.60 -8.70
CA VAL A 177 -1.94 -13.27 -9.01
C VAL A 177 -1.60 -12.32 -7.86
N LEU A 178 -0.80 -11.29 -8.14
CA LEU A 178 -0.59 -10.17 -7.23
C LEU A 178 -1.77 -9.19 -7.36
N ILE A 179 -2.52 -9.05 -6.28
CA ILE A 179 -3.72 -8.24 -6.20
C ILE A 179 -3.35 -6.86 -5.69
N ASP A 180 -3.61 -5.87 -6.54
CA ASP A 180 -3.56 -4.45 -6.26
C ASP A 180 -2.19 -3.91 -5.80
N PRO A 181 -1.09 -4.21 -6.53
CA PRO A 181 0.20 -3.58 -6.25
C PRO A 181 0.08 -2.04 -6.29
N ALA A 182 0.83 -1.34 -5.44
CA ALA A 182 0.77 0.10 -5.31
C ALA A 182 1.56 0.84 -6.39
N TYR A 183 0.83 1.31 -7.42
CA TYR A 183 1.39 2.06 -8.53
C TYR A 183 1.04 3.56 -8.47
N HIS A 184 1.33 4.19 -7.33
CA HIS A 184 1.15 5.63 -7.08
C HIS A 184 2.40 6.27 -6.45
N ALA A 185 2.37 7.59 -6.24
CA ALA A 185 3.51 8.42 -5.79
C ALA A 185 4.02 8.16 -4.36
N ASN A 186 3.43 7.22 -3.62
CA ASN A 186 3.98 6.84 -2.33
C ASN A 186 5.14 5.86 -2.55
N VAL A 187 6.37 6.37 -2.48
CA VAL A 187 7.60 5.59 -2.63
C VAL A 187 7.60 4.36 -1.72
N GLY A 188 7.09 4.49 -0.50
CA GLY A 188 7.05 3.38 0.45
C GLY A 188 6.15 2.22 0.04
N ASP A 189 4.96 2.52 -0.50
CA ASP A 189 4.05 1.47 -0.97
C ASP A 189 4.58 0.85 -2.28
N HIS A 190 5.22 1.66 -3.13
CA HIS A 190 5.91 1.11 -4.31
C HIS A 190 7.10 0.21 -3.93
N MET A 191 7.87 0.55 -2.88
CA MET A 191 8.91 -0.33 -2.33
C MET A 191 8.32 -1.69 -1.92
N ILE A 192 7.15 -1.70 -1.27
CA ILE A 192 6.45 -2.94 -0.92
C ILE A 192 6.13 -3.74 -2.20
N SER A 193 5.59 -3.10 -3.24
CA SER A 193 5.27 -3.79 -4.50
C SER A 193 6.50 -4.36 -5.21
N VAL A 194 7.60 -3.61 -5.28
CA VAL A 194 8.86 -4.10 -5.86
C VAL A 194 9.39 -5.29 -5.05
N ALA A 195 9.29 -5.23 -3.72
CA ALA A 195 9.70 -6.32 -2.84
C ALA A 195 8.83 -7.57 -3.02
N GLU A 196 7.51 -7.41 -3.14
CA GLU A 196 6.56 -8.49 -3.42
C GLU A 196 6.84 -9.16 -4.76
N GLN A 197 7.06 -8.37 -5.81
CA GLN A 197 7.40 -8.88 -7.14
C GLN A 197 8.73 -9.65 -7.12
N SER A 198 9.77 -9.06 -6.53
CA SER A 198 11.08 -9.73 -6.37
C SER A 198 10.94 -11.03 -5.59
N PHE A 199 10.13 -11.02 -4.53
CA PHE A 199 9.85 -12.20 -3.74
C PHE A 199 9.12 -13.29 -4.56
N LEU A 200 8.06 -12.92 -5.27
CA LEU A 200 7.30 -13.84 -6.13
C LEU A 200 8.13 -14.39 -7.28
N GLN A 201 9.06 -13.61 -7.84
CA GLN A 201 9.99 -14.07 -8.86
C GLN A 201 10.94 -15.15 -8.33
N LYS A 202 11.45 -15.02 -7.10
CA LYS A 202 12.23 -16.09 -6.45
C LYS A 202 11.40 -17.37 -6.30
N LEU A 203 10.11 -17.25 -5.96
CA LEU A 203 9.20 -18.41 -5.91
C LEU A 203 9.07 -19.09 -7.27
N GLN A 204 9.01 -18.31 -8.36
CA GLN A 204 8.95 -18.84 -9.73
C GLN A 204 10.23 -19.59 -10.11
N GLN A 205 11.41 -19.07 -9.78
CA GLN A 205 12.70 -19.70 -10.12
C GLN A 205 12.89 -21.08 -9.47
N HIS A 206 12.31 -21.30 -8.29
CA HIS A 206 12.32 -22.60 -7.62
C HIS A 206 11.27 -23.58 -8.14
N GLN A 207 10.30 -23.11 -8.94
CA GLN A 207 9.28 -23.93 -9.57
C GLN A 207 9.63 -24.12 -11.06
N SER A 208 9.24 -25.26 -11.66
CA SER A 208 9.46 -25.51 -13.10
C SER A 208 8.99 -24.33 -13.96
N GLU A 209 9.63 -24.09 -15.12
CA GLU A 209 9.56 -22.94 -16.07
C GLU A 209 8.17 -22.37 -16.49
N GLN A 210 7.04 -22.71 -15.85
CA GLN A 210 5.68 -22.35 -16.28
C GLN A 210 4.85 -21.55 -15.25
N THR A 211 5.40 -21.11 -14.11
CA THR A 211 4.64 -20.26 -13.17
C THR A 211 4.49 -18.85 -13.76
N ILE A 212 3.29 -18.48 -14.21
CA ILE A 212 2.98 -17.14 -14.72
C ILE A 212 2.47 -16.27 -13.57
N MET A 213 3.25 -15.27 -13.16
CA MET A 213 2.79 -14.21 -12.25
C MET A 213 1.96 -13.21 -13.05
N LYS A 214 0.73 -12.96 -12.61
CA LYS A 214 -0.14 -11.92 -13.13
C LYS A 214 -0.39 -10.86 -12.08
N GLU A 215 -0.82 -9.69 -12.50
CA GLU A 215 -1.24 -8.60 -11.63
C GLU A 215 -2.67 -8.20 -11.97
N CYS A 216 -3.40 -7.70 -10.99
CA CYS A 216 -4.68 -7.05 -11.26
C CYS A 216 -4.93 -5.87 -10.32
N SER A 217 -5.82 -4.98 -10.73
CA SER A 217 -6.15 -3.74 -10.04
C SER A 217 -7.56 -3.80 -9.45
N TYR A 218 -7.68 -3.35 -8.20
CA TYR A 218 -8.93 -2.85 -7.66
C TYR A 218 -8.89 -1.33 -7.52
N PHE A 219 -7.73 -0.78 -7.15
CA PHE A 219 -7.54 0.64 -6.92
C PHE A 219 -6.08 1.06 -7.05
N GLN A 220 -5.19 0.53 -6.21
CA GLN A 220 -3.82 1.02 -6.03
C GLN A 220 -2.96 0.81 -7.29
N ALA A 221 -3.21 -0.24 -8.07
CA ALA A 221 -2.49 -0.46 -9.33
C ALA A 221 -2.99 0.46 -10.45
N GLY A 222 -4.16 1.07 -10.26
CA GLY A 222 -4.76 2.00 -11.22
C GLY A 222 -4.89 1.38 -12.62
N PRO A 223 -4.53 2.11 -13.69
CA PRO A 223 -4.62 1.64 -15.08
C PRO A 223 -3.48 0.68 -15.48
N TRP A 224 -2.49 0.46 -14.62
CA TRP A 224 -1.28 -0.30 -14.96
C TRP A 224 -1.42 -1.81 -14.75
N ALA A 225 -2.56 -2.24 -14.20
CA ALA A 225 -2.97 -3.63 -14.14
C ALA A 225 -4.45 -3.77 -14.54
N PRO A 226 -4.85 -4.87 -15.18
CA PRO A 226 -6.25 -5.08 -15.58
C PRO A 226 -7.16 -5.20 -14.35
N PRO A 227 -8.46 -4.87 -14.45
CA PRO A 227 -9.38 -5.04 -13.35
C PRO A 227 -9.43 -6.50 -12.85
N CYS A 228 -9.33 -6.70 -11.54
CA CYS A 228 -9.32 -8.06 -10.97
C CYS A 228 -10.56 -8.88 -11.34
N SER A 229 -11.72 -8.23 -11.48
CA SER A 229 -12.95 -8.90 -11.90
C SER A 229 -12.86 -9.55 -13.29
N GLN A 230 -12.05 -8.99 -14.21
CA GLN A 230 -11.84 -9.56 -15.54
C GLN A 230 -10.88 -10.75 -15.48
N LEU A 231 -9.76 -10.57 -14.80
CA LEU A 231 -8.73 -11.60 -14.68
C LEU A 231 -9.25 -12.84 -13.95
N LEU A 232 -9.92 -12.64 -12.81
CA LEU A 232 -10.44 -13.74 -11.99
C LEU A 232 -11.56 -14.52 -12.73
N LYS A 233 -12.40 -13.84 -13.53
CA LYS A 233 -13.41 -14.51 -14.37
C LYS A 233 -12.79 -15.36 -15.47
N ALA A 234 -11.71 -14.90 -16.10
CA ALA A 234 -10.99 -15.68 -17.10
C ALA A 234 -10.37 -16.95 -16.50
N SER A 235 -9.91 -16.89 -15.24
CA SER A 235 -9.41 -18.08 -14.54
C SER A 235 -10.50 -19.13 -14.24
N ARG A 236 -11.79 -18.83 -14.43
CA ARG A 236 -12.91 -19.79 -14.28
C ARG A 236 -12.96 -20.84 -15.39
N THR A 237 -12.49 -20.52 -16.59
CA THR A 237 -12.61 -21.40 -17.77
C THR A 237 -11.50 -22.44 -17.88
N LEU A 238 -10.53 -22.44 -16.95
CA LEU A 238 -9.54 -23.50 -16.87
C LEU A 238 -10.22 -24.81 -16.44
N PRO A 239 -10.07 -25.91 -17.19
CA PRO A 239 -10.75 -27.17 -16.89
C PRO A 239 -10.38 -27.66 -15.49
N ALA A 240 -11.38 -28.12 -14.73
CA ALA A 240 -11.24 -28.63 -13.36
C ALA A 240 -10.29 -29.84 -13.21
N THR A 241 -9.72 -30.30 -14.32
CA THR A 241 -8.72 -31.38 -14.40
C THR A 241 -7.29 -30.91 -14.10
N THR A 242 -7.00 -29.60 -14.06
CA THR A 242 -5.70 -29.12 -13.60
C THR A 242 -5.66 -29.13 -12.07
N THR A 243 -4.88 -30.04 -11.51
CA THR A 243 -4.52 -30.15 -10.09
C THR A 243 -3.72 -28.96 -9.55
N SER A 244 -3.41 -27.96 -10.38
CA SER A 244 -2.69 -26.75 -10.01
C SER A 244 -3.51 -25.90 -9.06
N LYS A 245 -2.97 -25.61 -7.88
CA LYS A 245 -3.57 -24.65 -6.94
C LYS A 245 -3.49 -23.23 -7.53
N LYS A 246 -4.24 -22.27 -7.01
CA LYS A 246 -4.15 -20.85 -7.43
C LYS A 246 -3.83 -20.01 -6.21
N LEU A 247 -2.98 -19.01 -6.32
CA LEU A 247 -2.57 -18.13 -5.22
C LEU A 247 -2.87 -16.69 -5.59
N ALA A 248 -3.63 -16.04 -4.74
CA ALA A 248 -3.84 -14.62 -4.76
C ALA A 248 -3.05 -14.01 -3.62
N VAL A 249 -2.11 -13.13 -3.97
CA VAL A 249 -1.29 -12.41 -3.02
C VAL A 249 -1.84 -11.00 -2.90
N TRP A 250 -2.36 -10.62 -1.73
CA TRP A 250 -2.78 -9.24 -1.50
C TRP A 250 -1.58 -8.37 -1.16
N HIS A 251 -1.51 -7.20 -1.82
CA HIS A 251 -0.54 -6.17 -1.48
C HIS A 251 -0.55 -5.86 0.03
N GLY A 252 0.66 -5.74 0.57
CA GLY A 252 0.94 -5.47 1.98
C GLY A 252 0.69 -4.01 2.35
N GLY A 253 1.36 -3.56 3.42
CA GLY A 253 1.38 -2.15 3.80
C GLY A 253 0.28 -1.74 4.76
N GLY A 254 0.13 -0.43 4.93
CA GLY A 254 -0.72 0.16 5.96
C GLY A 254 -2.14 0.45 5.49
N ASN A 255 -2.81 -0.51 4.85
CA ASN A 255 -4.07 -0.29 4.10
C ASN A 255 -5.22 -1.18 4.61
N TRP A 256 -5.16 -1.68 5.85
CA TRP A 256 -6.24 -2.45 6.46
C TRP A 256 -6.88 -1.72 7.63
N GLY A 257 -8.09 -1.21 7.40
CA GLY A 257 -8.95 -0.64 8.44
C GLY A 257 -9.58 0.69 8.01
N ASP A 258 -10.00 1.50 8.97
CA ASP A 258 -10.87 2.66 8.72
C ASP A 258 -10.15 3.92 8.24
N LEU A 259 -8.84 4.02 8.46
CA LEU A 259 -8.02 5.10 7.88
C LEU A 259 -8.00 5.04 6.35
N TRP A 260 -8.10 3.82 5.78
CA TRP A 260 -8.07 3.56 4.33
C TRP A 260 -9.27 2.72 3.92
N ASP A 261 -10.46 3.14 4.36
CA ASP A 261 -11.71 2.41 4.25
C ASP A 261 -12.05 1.98 2.81
N THR A 262 -11.77 2.82 1.82
CA THR A 262 -11.95 2.49 0.40
C THR A 262 -11.13 1.27 -0.02
N ILE A 263 -9.85 1.22 0.34
CA ILE A 263 -8.96 0.09 0.00
C ILE A 263 -9.39 -1.16 0.77
N HIS A 264 -9.76 -1.01 2.05
CA HIS A 264 -10.28 -2.10 2.86
C HIS A 264 -11.53 -2.73 2.25
N HIS A 265 -12.50 -1.92 1.80
CA HIS A 265 -13.73 -2.41 1.19
C HIS A 265 -13.49 -3.12 -0.15
N LEU A 266 -12.64 -2.55 -1.02
CA LEU A 266 -12.33 -3.17 -2.31
C LEU A 266 -11.60 -4.50 -2.14
N ARG A 267 -10.66 -4.59 -1.19
CA ARG A 267 -10.04 -5.86 -0.80
C ARG A 267 -11.09 -6.86 -0.30
N THR A 268 -11.99 -6.42 0.57
CA THR A 268 -13.07 -7.26 1.11
C THR A 268 -13.93 -7.86 -0.01
N GLN A 269 -14.27 -7.06 -1.02
CA GLN A 269 -15.03 -7.53 -2.19
C GLN A 269 -14.28 -8.59 -3.01
N SER A 270 -12.95 -8.55 -3.01
CA SER A 270 -12.16 -9.58 -3.70
C SER A 270 -12.29 -10.97 -3.07
N MET A 271 -12.53 -11.04 -1.76
CA MET A 271 -12.60 -12.30 -1.01
C MET A 271 -13.61 -13.28 -1.60
N THR A 272 -14.80 -12.78 -1.95
CA THR A 272 -15.88 -13.62 -2.50
C THR A 272 -15.44 -14.31 -3.80
N LEU A 273 -14.89 -13.56 -4.75
CA LEU A 273 -14.45 -14.13 -6.04
C LEU A 273 -13.25 -15.06 -5.87
N LEU A 274 -12.30 -14.70 -5.02
CA LEU A 274 -11.10 -15.52 -4.76
C LEU A 274 -11.48 -16.87 -4.18
N LEU A 275 -12.36 -16.90 -3.18
CA LEU A 275 -12.81 -18.15 -2.57
C LEU A 275 -13.66 -19.00 -3.55
N GLN A 276 -14.57 -18.37 -4.31
CA GLN A 276 -15.40 -19.04 -5.32
C GLN A 276 -14.57 -19.70 -6.43
N TYR A 277 -13.44 -19.08 -6.80
CA TYR A 277 -12.53 -19.60 -7.83
C TYR A 277 -11.38 -20.44 -7.26
N ASN A 278 -11.53 -20.88 -6.02
CA ASN A 278 -10.62 -21.81 -5.34
C ASN A 278 -9.18 -21.32 -5.20
N TYR A 279 -9.00 -20.01 -4.99
CA TYR A 279 -7.69 -19.46 -4.65
C TYR A 279 -7.34 -19.77 -3.18
N ILE A 280 -6.05 -19.99 -2.95
CA ILE A 280 -5.37 -19.69 -1.70
C ILE A 280 -5.14 -18.19 -1.68
N ILE A 281 -5.42 -17.55 -0.56
CA ILE A 281 -5.32 -16.11 -0.36
C ILE A 281 -4.23 -15.87 0.68
N TRP A 282 -3.24 -15.06 0.29
CA TRP A 282 -2.11 -14.70 1.14
C TRP A 282 -1.99 -13.18 1.23
N GLY A 283 -2.28 -12.61 2.39
CA GLY A 283 -2.00 -11.20 2.65
C GLY A 283 -0.53 -10.99 2.99
N MET A 284 0.18 -10.19 2.20
CA MET A 284 1.54 -9.73 2.53
C MET A 284 1.52 -8.86 3.79
N PRO A 285 2.66 -8.62 4.47
CA PRO A 285 2.67 -8.02 5.80
C PRO A 285 1.93 -6.69 5.85
N GLN A 286 0.86 -6.66 6.65
CA GLN A 286 -0.05 -5.53 6.76
C GLN A 286 0.00 -4.88 8.14
N SER A 287 -0.36 -3.59 8.19
CA SER A 287 -0.79 -2.92 9.42
C SER A 287 -2.31 -2.89 9.49
N LEU A 288 -2.84 -3.31 10.63
CA LEU A 288 -4.26 -3.21 10.98
C LEU A 288 -4.48 -2.01 11.90
N TYR A 289 -5.36 -1.10 11.51
CA TYR A 289 -5.72 0.06 12.34
C TYR A 289 -7.20 0.39 12.27
N PHE A 290 -7.86 0.49 13.44
CA PHE A 290 -9.21 1.01 13.55
C PHE A 290 -9.25 2.11 14.61
N GLY A 291 -9.39 3.36 14.16
CA GLY A 291 -9.58 4.51 15.06
C GLY A 291 -11.01 4.62 15.61
N ASN A 292 -11.98 4.07 14.88
CA ASN A 292 -13.41 4.07 15.21
C ASN A 292 -13.91 2.63 15.49
N PRO A 293 -14.38 2.33 16.73
CA PRO A 293 -14.93 1.02 17.09
C PRO A 293 -16.13 0.57 16.23
N ASP A 294 -16.98 1.50 15.80
CA ASP A 294 -18.14 1.19 14.95
C ASP A 294 -17.70 0.78 13.54
N ALA A 295 -16.70 1.47 13.00
CA ALA A 295 -16.07 1.10 11.73
C ALA A 295 -15.41 -0.27 11.84
N ALA A 296 -14.70 -0.55 12.94
CA ALA A 296 -14.12 -1.88 13.20
C ALA A 296 -15.18 -2.98 13.16
N THR A 297 -16.31 -2.77 13.84
CA THR A 297 -17.42 -3.72 13.91
C THR A 297 -18.06 -3.94 12.53
N SER A 298 -18.39 -2.85 11.83
CA SER A 298 -18.99 -2.88 10.50
C SER A 298 -18.08 -3.58 9.49
N ASN A 299 -16.82 -3.19 9.43
CA ASN A 299 -15.85 -3.71 8.45
C ASN A 299 -15.52 -5.17 8.72
N THR A 300 -15.39 -5.58 9.99
CA THR A 300 -15.21 -6.99 10.37
C THR A 300 -16.41 -7.84 9.96
N LYS A 301 -17.63 -7.34 10.16
CA LYS A 301 -18.86 -8.03 9.74
C LYS A 301 -18.93 -8.18 8.22
N GLN A 302 -18.57 -7.13 7.47
CA GLN A 302 -18.55 -7.18 6.01
C GLN A 302 -17.51 -8.16 5.48
N PHE A 303 -16.30 -8.17 6.06
CA PHE A 303 -15.26 -9.13 5.70
C PHE A 303 -15.70 -10.57 5.96
N ARG A 304 -16.29 -10.84 7.13
CA ARG A 304 -16.88 -12.16 7.44
C ARG A 304 -17.94 -12.55 6.41
N GLN A 305 -18.83 -11.63 6.05
CA GLN A 305 -19.89 -11.92 5.09
C GLN A 305 -19.29 -12.26 3.72
N ALA A 306 -18.30 -11.51 3.25
CA ALA A 306 -17.63 -11.78 1.98
C ALA A 306 -16.94 -13.16 1.95
N VAL A 307 -16.41 -13.61 3.10
CA VAL A 307 -15.88 -14.98 3.28
C VAL A 307 -16.99 -16.02 3.15
N VAL A 308 -18.10 -15.85 3.88
CA VAL A 308 -19.25 -16.79 3.82
C VAL A 308 -19.80 -16.89 2.40
N ASP A 309 -20.02 -15.75 1.75
CA ASP A 309 -20.50 -15.67 0.36
C ASP A 309 -19.51 -16.28 -0.63
N GLY A 310 -18.21 -16.24 -0.31
CA GLY A 310 -17.16 -16.84 -1.12
C GLY A 310 -17.09 -18.37 -1.03
N LEU A 311 -17.41 -18.94 0.14
CA LEU A 311 -17.43 -20.38 0.36
C LEU A 311 -18.70 -21.07 -0.17
N MET A 312 -19.80 -20.31 -0.31
CA MET A 312 -21.09 -20.82 -0.75
C MET A 312 -21.32 -20.50 -2.24
N PHE A 313 -21.58 -21.52 -3.07
CA PHE A 313 -21.94 -21.35 -4.49
C PHE A 313 -23.37 -20.81 -4.72
N MET A 314 -24.03 -20.26 -3.69
CA MET A 314 -25.46 -19.95 -3.69
C MET A 314 -25.74 -18.46 -3.41
N PRO A 315 -26.90 -17.93 -3.82
CA PRO A 315 -27.24 -16.52 -3.66
C PRO A 315 -27.19 -16.10 -2.18
N PRO A 316 -26.93 -14.82 -1.87
CA PRO A 316 -26.90 -14.33 -0.51
C PRO A 316 -28.21 -14.66 0.20
N GLY A 317 -28.12 -15.56 1.17
CA GLY A 317 -29.18 -15.95 2.08
C GLY A 317 -28.59 -16.06 3.47
N ASN A 318 -29.39 -15.76 4.51
CA ASN A 318 -29.02 -15.64 5.93
C ASN A 318 -28.45 -16.92 6.57
N ARG A 319 -27.43 -17.56 5.99
CA ARG A 319 -26.69 -18.65 6.62
C ARG A 319 -25.58 -18.05 7.45
N GLN A 320 -25.66 -18.26 8.76
CA GLN A 320 -24.57 -17.99 9.67
C GLN A 320 -23.69 -19.24 9.75
N MET A 321 -22.39 -19.08 9.48
CA MET A 321 -21.38 -20.08 9.83
C MET A 321 -20.71 -19.65 11.14
N SER A 322 -20.45 -20.60 12.03
CA SER A 322 -19.60 -20.39 13.21
C SER A 322 -18.14 -20.20 12.83
N ASP A 323 -17.34 -19.64 13.74
CA ASP A 323 -15.89 -19.45 13.52
C ASP A 323 -15.16 -20.77 13.26
N ARG A 324 -15.56 -21.85 13.94
CA ARG A 324 -14.99 -23.19 13.78
C ARG A 324 -15.29 -23.78 12.41
N GLU A 325 -16.50 -23.59 11.89
CA GLU A 325 -16.87 -24.02 10.55
C GLU A 325 -16.08 -23.23 9.48
N LEU A 326 -15.93 -21.91 9.69
CA LEU A 326 -15.11 -21.07 8.81
C LEU A 326 -13.64 -21.48 8.84
N GLU A 327 -13.07 -21.69 10.02
CA GLU A 327 -11.68 -22.12 10.20
C GLU A 327 -11.42 -23.46 9.48
N THR A 328 -12.35 -24.42 9.64
CA THR A 328 -12.27 -25.71 8.97
C THR A 328 -12.34 -25.56 7.44
N ALA A 329 -13.26 -24.72 6.94
CA ALA A 329 -13.44 -24.49 5.51
C ALA A 329 -12.29 -23.68 4.86
N LEU A 330 -11.63 -22.82 5.63
CA LEU A 330 -10.53 -21.97 5.20
C LEU A 330 -9.15 -22.55 5.51
N HIS A 331 -9.08 -23.73 6.13
CA HIS A 331 -7.83 -24.37 6.49
C HIS A 331 -6.93 -24.53 5.25
N GLY A 332 -5.73 -23.94 5.32
CA GLY A 332 -4.79 -23.94 4.20
C GLY A 332 -5.18 -23.02 3.02
N ARG A 333 -6.15 -22.11 3.20
CA ARG A 333 -6.66 -21.22 2.15
C ARG A 333 -6.63 -19.73 2.45
N LEU A 334 -6.70 -19.30 3.72
CA LEU A 334 -6.65 -17.88 4.08
C LEU A 334 -5.55 -17.61 5.09
N PHE A 335 -4.49 -16.93 4.63
CA PHE A 335 -3.34 -16.53 5.41
C PHE A 335 -3.24 -15.01 5.44
N LEU A 336 -3.18 -14.43 6.64
CA LEU A 336 -3.03 -13.00 6.85
C LEU A 336 -1.73 -12.75 7.61
N THR A 337 -0.78 -12.06 6.98
CA THR A 337 0.50 -11.75 7.60
C THR A 337 0.55 -10.30 8.10
N TRP A 338 1.22 -10.08 9.24
CA TRP A 338 1.21 -8.80 9.96
C TRP A 338 2.64 -8.36 10.28
N ARG A 339 2.93 -7.08 10.07
CA ARG A 339 4.26 -6.51 10.36
C ARG A 339 4.38 -5.87 11.74
N GLU A 340 3.29 -5.84 12.50
CA GLU A 340 3.23 -5.40 13.90
C GLU A 340 2.54 -6.44 14.78
N GLU A 341 3.09 -6.69 15.97
CA GLU A 341 2.52 -7.61 16.97
C GLU A 341 1.10 -7.19 17.40
N GLU A 342 0.85 -5.88 17.52
CA GLU A 342 -0.47 -5.36 17.85
C GLU A 342 -1.49 -5.66 16.75
N SER A 343 -1.12 -5.46 15.48
CA SER A 343 -1.96 -5.80 14.34
C SER A 343 -2.22 -7.30 14.27
N TYR A 344 -1.20 -8.13 14.52
CA TYR A 344 -1.35 -9.59 14.64
C TYR A 344 -2.38 -9.98 15.71
N ARG A 345 -2.20 -9.53 16.95
CA ARG A 345 -3.11 -9.87 18.07
C ARG A 345 -4.52 -9.36 17.83
N ARG A 346 -4.65 -8.13 17.33
CA ARG A 346 -5.96 -7.55 17.04
C ARG A 346 -6.66 -8.31 15.92
N ALA A 347 -5.92 -8.72 14.90
CA ALA A 347 -6.47 -9.51 13.80
C ALA A 347 -6.96 -10.88 14.25
N GLN A 348 -6.26 -11.56 15.16
CA GLN A 348 -6.72 -12.84 15.73
C GLN A 348 -8.09 -12.72 16.42
N GLN A 349 -8.37 -11.56 17.03
CA GLN A 349 -9.66 -11.31 17.67
C GLN A 349 -10.77 -11.01 16.64
N LEU A 350 -10.46 -10.27 15.58
CA LEU A 350 -11.44 -9.83 14.58
C LEU A 350 -11.72 -10.91 13.52
N TYR A 351 -10.73 -11.72 13.19
CA TYR A 351 -10.77 -12.71 12.11
C TYR A 351 -10.31 -14.09 12.59
N PRO A 352 -10.88 -14.65 13.67
CA PRO A 352 -10.36 -15.87 14.34
C PRO A 352 -10.31 -17.11 13.44
N TYR A 353 -11.02 -17.10 12.32
CA TYR A 353 -11.08 -18.17 11.33
C TYR A 353 -9.94 -18.12 10.28
N ALA A 354 -9.12 -17.07 10.27
CA ALA A 354 -7.98 -16.94 9.36
C ALA A 354 -6.68 -17.44 10.03
N LYS A 355 -5.71 -17.92 9.22
CA LYS A 355 -4.37 -18.20 9.73
C LYS A 355 -3.58 -16.90 9.82
N HIS A 356 -3.25 -16.47 11.03
CA HIS A 356 -2.43 -15.28 11.27
C HIS A 356 -0.95 -15.64 11.40
N ILE A 357 -0.08 -14.82 10.79
CA ILE A 357 1.38 -14.98 10.87
C ILE A 357 2.02 -13.61 11.10
N ILE A 358 3.03 -13.55 11.95
CA ILE A 358 3.82 -12.34 12.16
C ILE A 358 5.13 -12.40 11.36
N MET A 359 5.38 -11.39 10.53
CA MET A 359 6.53 -11.33 9.62
C MET A 359 7.02 -9.89 9.48
N PRO A 360 8.35 -9.63 9.44
CA PRO A 360 8.87 -8.29 9.15
C PRO A 360 8.33 -7.73 7.82
N ASP A 361 8.28 -6.41 7.73
CA ASP A 361 7.86 -5.71 6.51
C ASP A 361 8.58 -6.23 5.27
N ILE A 362 7.83 -6.51 4.19
CA ILE A 362 8.39 -7.12 2.99
C ILE A 362 9.45 -6.23 2.32
N ALA A 363 9.43 -4.91 2.51
CA ALA A 363 10.44 -4.02 1.97
C ALA A 363 11.87 -4.37 2.42
N PHE A 364 12.08 -5.09 3.53
CA PHE A 364 13.40 -5.60 3.92
C PHE A 364 13.99 -6.67 2.96
N GLN A 365 13.18 -7.22 2.04
CA GLN A 365 13.69 -8.03 0.92
C GLN A 365 14.50 -7.20 -0.08
N LEU A 366 14.36 -5.87 -0.06
CA LEU A 366 15.12 -4.95 -0.89
C LEU A 366 16.50 -4.63 -0.29
N GLY A 367 17.45 -4.20 -1.14
CA GLY A 367 18.81 -3.85 -0.72
C GLY A 367 19.71 -5.05 -0.38
N PRO A 368 20.71 -4.90 0.51
CA PRO A 368 21.24 -3.62 0.96
C PRO A 368 21.71 -2.78 -0.23
N TYR A 369 21.69 -1.46 -0.08
CA TYR A 369 22.16 -0.50 -1.06
C TYR A 369 23.45 0.16 -0.59
N ASN A 370 24.24 0.63 -1.56
CA ASN A 370 25.39 1.49 -1.32
C ASN A 370 24.99 2.92 -1.66
N ALA A 371 24.58 3.69 -0.64
CA ALA A 371 24.14 5.07 -0.82
C ALA A 371 25.20 5.92 -1.53
N SER A 372 26.48 5.81 -1.12
CA SER A 372 27.58 6.57 -1.72
C SER A 372 27.78 6.26 -3.20
N ARG A 373 27.70 4.98 -3.59
CA ARG A 373 27.78 4.58 -5.00
C ARG A 373 26.59 5.11 -5.79
N ILE A 374 25.38 5.03 -5.26
CA ILE A 374 24.17 5.51 -5.92
C ILE A 374 24.26 7.03 -6.12
N THR A 375 24.67 7.78 -5.11
CA THR A 375 24.88 9.23 -5.22
C THR A 375 26.04 9.58 -6.15
N ALA A 376 27.12 8.80 -6.21
CA ALA A 376 28.21 9.03 -7.16
C ALA A 376 27.83 8.70 -8.61
N MET A 377 26.92 7.74 -8.81
CA MET A 377 26.41 7.34 -10.14
C MET A 377 25.35 8.30 -10.67
N ALA A 378 24.65 9.01 -9.78
CA ALA A 378 23.77 10.12 -10.14
C ALA A 378 24.63 11.22 -10.80
N LYS A 379 24.59 11.25 -12.13
CA LYS A 379 25.42 12.16 -12.94
C LYS A 379 25.21 13.60 -12.46
N GLN A 380 26.32 14.31 -12.22
CA GLN A 380 26.41 15.77 -12.28
C GLN A 380 25.78 16.65 -11.19
N GLU A 381 25.12 16.13 -10.16
CA GLU A 381 24.51 17.03 -9.17
C GLU A 381 25.39 17.23 -7.93
N GLN A 382 26.18 18.30 -7.96
CA GLN A 382 26.91 18.85 -6.81
C GLN A 382 25.95 19.43 -5.75
N GLN A 383 24.99 18.65 -5.26
CA GLN A 383 24.17 19.07 -4.13
C GLN A 383 24.96 18.78 -2.84
N PRO A 384 25.37 19.80 -2.08
CA PRO A 384 26.11 19.58 -0.84
C PRO A 384 25.24 18.81 0.15
N GLN A 385 25.80 17.77 0.75
CA GLN A 385 25.14 17.11 1.88
C GLN A 385 24.97 18.09 3.04
N VAL A 386 23.77 18.08 3.64
CA VAL A 386 23.53 18.74 4.92
C VAL A 386 23.88 17.79 6.07
N ASP A 387 24.14 18.34 7.24
CA ASP A 387 24.43 17.53 8.41
C ASP A 387 23.18 16.77 8.87
N LEU A 388 22.03 17.45 8.93
CA LEU A 388 20.75 16.87 9.36
C LEU A 388 19.67 17.03 8.30
N LEU A 389 19.08 15.92 7.85
CA LEU A 389 17.94 15.92 6.94
C LEU A 389 16.64 15.57 7.68
N PHE A 390 15.71 16.52 7.78
CA PHE A 390 14.39 16.31 8.38
C PHE A 390 13.40 15.81 7.33
N PHE A 391 13.20 14.50 7.27
CA PHE A 391 12.24 13.84 6.39
C PHE A 391 10.91 13.68 7.11
N LEU A 392 10.11 14.75 7.06
CA LEU A 392 8.87 14.85 7.81
C LEU A 392 7.68 14.88 6.86
N ARG A 393 6.65 14.09 7.17
CA ARG A 393 5.37 14.09 6.48
C ARG A 393 4.69 15.46 6.56
N ASN A 394 3.94 15.79 5.51
CA ASN A 394 3.11 16.99 5.44
C ASN A 394 1.60 16.73 5.62
N ASP A 395 1.19 15.47 5.86
CA ASP A 395 -0.21 15.05 5.92
C ASP A 395 -0.65 14.66 7.35
N VAL A 396 -1.90 14.20 7.46
CA VAL A 396 -2.57 13.88 8.73
C VAL A 396 -1.96 12.69 9.48
N GLU A 397 -1.11 11.89 8.84
CA GLU A 397 -0.38 10.85 9.58
C GLU A 397 0.70 11.49 10.48
N SER A 398 1.26 12.65 10.09
CA SER A 398 2.31 13.31 10.88
C SER A 398 1.76 13.95 12.15
N LEU A 399 2.45 13.74 13.27
CA LEU A 399 2.30 14.59 14.46
C LEU A 399 2.99 15.95 14.30
N TYR A 400 3.82 16.12 13.27
CA TYR A 400 4.76 17.21 13.10
C TYR A 400 4.54 18.06 11.85
N ALA A 401 3.47 17.81 11.09
CA ALA A 401 3.14 18.58 9.89
C ALA A 401 3.10 20.10 10.15
N ASN A 402 2.58 20.53 11.32
CA ASN A 402 2.50 21.94 11.71
C ASN A 402 3.86 22.58 12.04
N VAL A 403 4.86 21.78 12.41
CA VAL A 403 6.21 22.24 12.76
C VAL A 403 7.24 21.97 11.65
N ARG A 404 6.79 21.43 10.51
CA ARG A 404 7.57 21.21 9.27
C ARG A 404 7.86 22.53 8.55
N ASN A 405 8.55 23.47 9.21
CA ASN A 405 8.97 24.72 8.62
C ASN A 405 10.34 25.17 9.13
N ARG A 406 11.02 26.01 8.34
CA ARG A 406 12.40 26.42 8.61
C ARG A 406 12.57 27.12 9.95
N GLN A 407 11.61 27.95 10.36
CA GLN A 407 11.67 28.71 11.61
C GLN A 407 11.58 27.78 12.82
N SER A 408 10.60 26.87 12.84
CA SER A 408 10.41 25.91 13.93
C SER A 408 11.61 24.97 14.08
N ILE A 409 12.13 24.42 12.98
CA ILE A 409 13.33 23.56 13.04
C ILE A 409 14.57 24.36 13.46
N ARG A 410 14.75 25.60 12.98
CA ARG A 410 15.86 26.46 13.42
C ARG A 410 15.82 26.72 14.92
N GLN A 411 14.63 27.03 15.44
CA GLN A 411 14.42 27.25 16.86
C GLN A 411 14.75 25.99 17.66
N LEU A 412 14.27 24.84 17.22
CA LEU A 412 14.55 23.55 17.84
C LEU A 412 16.06 23.26 17.91
N LEU A 413 16.77 23.41 16.79
CA LEU A 413 18.23 23.24 16.73
C LEU A 413 18.94 24.22 17.67
N SER A 414 18.55 25.50 17.67
CA SER A 414 19.17 26.51 18.53
C SER A 414 18.98 26.25 20.02
N GLN A 415 17.84 25.67 20.41
CA GLN A 415 17.54 25.34 21.80
C GLN A 415 18.31 24.10 22.25
N GLN A 416 18.25 23.03 21.45
CA GLN A 416 18.78 21.72 21.84
C GLN A 416 20.30 21.62 21.67
N LEU A 417 20.86 22.31 20.67
CA LEU A 417 22.29 22.24 20.35
C LEU A 417 23.06 23.49 20.79
N SER A 418 22.47 24.33 21.66
CA SER A 418 23.11 25.53 22.20
C SER A 418 24.47 25.29 22.88
N ARG A 419 24.72 24.05 23.33
CA ARG A 419 25.97 23.61 23.96
C ARG A 419 26.97 22.96 23.00
N ILE A 420 26.54 22.63 21.78
CA ILE A 420 27.42 22.05 20.76
C ILE A 420 27.96 23.22 19.92
N SER A 421 29.29 23.34 19.84
CA SER A 421 29.94 24.47 19.15
C SER A 421 29.74 24.43 17.63
N ALA A 422 29.27 23.31 17.07
CA ALA A 422 29.03 23.12 15.65
C ALA A 422 27.68 23.73 15.20
N ARG A 423 27.72 24.54 14.15
CA ARG A 423 26.51 24.97 13.44
C ARG A 423 26.12 23.90 12.43
N PHE A 424 25.14 23.08 12.78
CA PHE A 424 24.59 22.07 11.88
C PHE A 424 23.85 22.71 10.70
N THR A 425 24.20 22.30 9.49
CA THR A 425 23.41 22.55 8.29
C THR A 425 22.22 21.59 8.24
N TYR A 426 21.09 22.03 7.69
CA TYR A 426 19.90 21.18 7.63
C TYR A 426 18.98 21.48 6.44
N SER A 427 18.16 20.50 6.08
CA SER A 427 17.09 20.61 5.09
C SER A 427 15.84 19.88 5.57
N ILE A 428 14.66 20.29 5.07
CA ILE A 428 13.37 19.66 5.38
C ILE A 428 12.78 19.14 4.07
N VAL A 429 12.41 17.87 4.04
CA VAL A 429 12.00 17.16 2.81
C VAL A 429 10.85 16.19 3.04
N ASP A 430 10.22 15.80 1.95
CA ASP A 430 9.35 14.64 1.77
C ASP A 430 9.58 14.05 0.36
N TRP A 431 8.94 12.92 0.02
CA TRP A 431 9.22 12.17 -1.21
C TRP A 431 9.10 12.99 -2.48
N GLN A 432 8.14 13.90 -2.53
CA GLN A 432 7.86 14.72 -3.71
C GLN A 432 9.00 15.70 -4.01
N ASP A 433 9.75 16.13 -2.99
CA ASP A 433 10.85 17.08 -3.15
C ASP A 433 11.99 16.51 -4.02
N ARG A 434 12.06 15.19 -4.20
CA ARG A 434 13.07 14.56 -5.07
C ARG A 434 12.85 14.88 -6.55
N LEU A 435 11.59 15.06 -7.00
CA LEU A 435 11.31 15.30 -8.42
C LEU A 435 11.91 16.64 -8.85
N ASP A 436 11.72 17.67 -8.00
CA ASP A 436 12.28 18.99 -8.27
C ASP A 436 13.79 19.03 -8.00
N ARG A 437 14.29 18.31 -6.99
CA ARG A 437 15.71 18.34 -6.59
C ARG A 437 16.65 17.67 -7.59
N PHE A 438 16.20 16.57 -8.21
CA PHE A 438 17.02 15.73 -9.10
C PHE A 438 16.49 15.74 -10.53
N GLU A 439 15.63 16.71 -10.87
CA GLU A 439 14.95 16.84 -12.16
C GLU A 439 14.31 15.51 -12.64
N ASP A 440 13.81 14.72 -11.68
CA ASP A 440 13.26 13.40 -11.92
C ASP A 440 11.76 13.49 -12.25
N THR A 441 11.32 12.65 -13.17
CA THR A 441 9.90 12.51 -13.51
C THR A 441 9.30 11.21 -12.99
N ASP A 442 10.13 10.33 -12.43
CA ASP A 442 9.73 9.06 -11.87
C ASP A 442 9.31 9.19 -10.40
N TYR A 443 8.00 9.19 -10.19
CA TYR A 443 7.36 9.23 -8.88
C TYR A 443 7.39 7.88 -8.14
N TYR A 444 7.97 6.84 -8.74
CA TYR A 444 8.17 5.54 -8.12
C TYR A 444 9.48 5.43 -7.32
N PHE A 445 9.72 4.24 -6.75
CA PHE A 445 10.94 3.92 -6.04
C PHE A 445 12.11 3.72 -7.02
N THR A 446 12.94 4.77 -7.15
CA THR A 446 14.15 4.81 -7.98
C THR A 446 15.36 5.22 -7.16
N ASP A 447 16.53 5.35 -7.81
CA ASP A 447 17.76 5.85 -7.18
C ASP A 447 17.58 7.22 -6.50
N THR A 448 16.69 8.08 -7.02
CA THR A 448 16.46 9.43 -6.45
C THR A 448 15.82 9.38 -5.06
N ALA A 449 15.13 8.29 -4.70
CA ALA A 449 14.66 8.09 -3.34
C ALA A 449 15.82 7.91 -2.35
N ILE A 450 16.85 7.15 -2.74
CA ILE A 450 18.06 6.95 -1.92
C ILE A 450 18.90 8.23 -1.94
N GLN A 451 19.05 8.90 -3.09
CA GLN A 451 19.75 10.18 -3.18
C GLN A 451 19.12 11.25 -2.27
N LEU A 452 17.79 11.32 -2.23
CA LEU A 452 17.09 12.25 -1.33
C LEU A 452 17.46 11.99 0.12
N LEU A 453 17.38 10.74 0.60
CA LEU A 453 17.75 10.40 1.98
C LEU A 453 19.24 10.64 2.26
N ASN A 454 20.10 10.32 1.29
CA ASN A 454 21.54 10.49 1.39
C ASN A 454 21.99 11.96 1.21
N SER A 455 21.07 12.90 0.97
CA SER A 455 21.38 14.34 1.01
C SER A 455 21.63 14.85 2.43
N GLY A 456 21.30 14.06 3.46
CA GLY A 456 21.70 14.27 4.84
C GLY A 456 22.72 13.24 5.31
N LYS A 457 23.69 13.67 6.12
CA LYS A 457 24.60 12.75 6.83
C LYS A 457 23.86 11.94 7.89
N VAL A 458 22.89 12.57 8.58
CA VAL A 458 21.95 11.91 9.48
C VAL A 458 20.51 12.30 9.12
N LEU A 459 19.64 11.30 9.06
CA LEU A 459 18.22 11.45 8.77
C LEU A 459 17.41 11.59 10.08
N VAL A 460 16.45 12.51 10.14
CA VAL A 460 15.39 12.55 11.16
C VAL A 460 14.06 12.34 10.47
N CYS A 461 13.35 11.24 10.74
CA CYS A 461 12.14 10.92 9.97
C CYS A 461 10.92 10.45 10.80
N ASP A 462 9.72 10.72 10.28
CA ASP A 462 8.44 10.21 10.81
C ASP A 462 7.70 9.29 9.81
N ARG A 463 8.40 8.84 8.77
CA ARG A 463 7.92 7.86 7.79
C ARG A 463 8.58 6.50 7.99
N LEU A 464 7.76 5.46 8.15
CA LEU A 464 8.21 4.06 8.27
C LEU A 464 9.15 3.66 7.13
N HIS A 465 8.74 3.87 5.87
CA HIS A 465 9.56 3.44 4.73
C HIS A 465 10.79 4.33 4.49
N ALA A 466 10.83 5.56 5.02
CA ALA A 466 12.07 6.33 5.05
C ALA A 466 13.07 5.71 6.03
N ALA A 467 12.60 5.29 7.22
CA ALA A 467 13.42 4.56 8.19
C ALA A 467 13.91 3.20 7.64
N ILE A 468 13.03 2.41 7.01
CA ILE A 468 13.43 1.16 6.35
C ILE A 468 14.45 1.44 5.25
N LEU A 469 14.20 2.41 4.35
CA LEU A 469 15.13 2.70 3.26
C LEU A 469 16.48 3.22 3.76
N ALA A 470 16.51 4.04 4.81
CA ALA A 470 17.76 4.48 5.45
C ALA A 470 18.53 3.29 6.01
N TYR A 471 17.83 2.37 6.69
CA TYR A 471 18.42 1.11 7.16
C TYR A 471 18.94 0.25 5.99
N LEU A 472 18.21 0.17 4.88
CA LEU A 472 18.63 -0.53 3.66
C LEU A 472 19.75 0.19 2.89
N ALA A 473 19.95 1.48 3.08
CA ALA A 473 20.97 2.27 2.41
C ALA A 473 22.25 2.47 3.25
N GLY A 474 22.18 2.25 4.57
CA GLY A 474 23.34 2.47 5.47
C GLY A 474 23.44 3.88 5.97
N ILE A 475 22.33 4.63 5.95
CA ILE A 475 22.26 6.02 6.35
C ILE A 475 21.90 6.06 7.83
N PRO A 476 22.69 6.70 8.71
CA PRO A 476 22.33 6.86 10.11
C PRO A 476 21.03 7.65 10.28
N PHE A 477 20.13 7.24 11.18
CA PHE A 477 18.85 7.91 11.33
C PHE A 477 18.25 7.91 12.73
N VAL A 478 17.53 8.96 13.04
CA VAL A 478 16.63 9.04 14.18
C VAL A 478 15.20 9.00 13.63
N PHE A 479 14.36 8.13 14.19
CA PHE A 479 12.94 8.16 13.85
C PHE A 479 12.10 8.64 15.02
N VAL A 480 10.98 9.26 14.69
CA VAL A 480 9.94 9.67 15.64
C VAL A 480 8.63 9.04 15.19
N ASP A 481 7.88 8.46 16.11
CA ASP A 481 6.62 7.81 15.75
C ASP A 481 5.58 8.83 15.27
N GLN A 482 4.84 8.41 14.24
CA GLN A 482 3.61 9.06 13.82
C GLN A 482 2.41 8.58 14.66
N VAL A 483 1.19 9.08 14.38
CA VAL A 483 -0.04 8.83 15.15
C VAL A 483 -0.27 7.36 15.54
N SER A 484 -0.08 6.41 14.62
CA SER A 484 -0.32 4.97 14.85
C SER A 484 0.82 4.23 15.57
N GLY A 485 1.97 4.86 15.82
CA GLY A 485 3.17 4.21 16.39
C GLY A 485 3.81 3.10 15.53
N LYS A 486 3.51 3.03 14.23
CA LYS A 486 3.91 1.91 13.36
C LYS A 486 5.40 1.76 13.14
N ILE A 487 6.21 2.82 13.32
CA ILE A 487 7.65 2.72 13.10
C ILE A 487 8.26 1.87 14.20
N THR A 488 8.03 2.25 15.46
CA THR A 488 8.46 1.45 16.62
C THR A 488 7.93 0.02 16.50
N LYS A 489 6.62 -0.15 16.26
CA LYS A 489 5.99 -1.46 16.23
C LYS A 489 6.58 -2.38 15.16
N THR A 490 6.89 -1.84 13.97
CA THR A 490 7.52 -2.61 12.88
C THR A 490 8.96 -2.99 13.22
N PHE A 491 9.73 -2.06 13.78
CA PHE A 491 11.13 -2.31 14.18
C PHE A 491 11.23 -3.31 15.33
N LEU A 492 10.25 -3.36 16.24
CA LEU A 492 10.20 -4.42 17.24
C LEU A 492 10.04 -5.81 16.61
N VAL A 493 9.18 -5.96 15.60
CA VAL A 493 9.02 -7.25 14.89
C VAL A 493 10.30 -7.61 14.12
N MET A 494 10.97 -6.63 13.54
CA MET A 494 12.30 -6.80 12.92
C MET A 494 13.33 -7.36 13.92
N GLN A 495 13.30 -6.90 15.18
CA GLN A 495 14.23 -7.34 16.23
C GLN A 495 13.88 -8.71 16.84
N GLN A 496 12.59 -9.02 17.02
CA GLN A 496 12.09 -10.20 17.75
C GLN A 496 12.36 -11.57 17.10
N GLY A 497 13.01 -11.61 15.93
CA GLY A 497 13.27 -12.84 15.17
C GLY A 497 14.73 -13.34 15.18
N ASN A 498 15.65 -12.67 15.88
CA ASN A 498 17.08 -12.92 15.72
C ASN A 498 17.69 -13.89 16.76
N GLY A 499 16.88 -14.52 17.62
CA GLY A 499 17.41 -15.33 18.72
C GLY A 499 18.27 -14.50 19.67
N ASP A 500 19.33 -15.09 20.24
CA ASP A 500 20.34 -14.38 21.06
C ASP A 500 21.24 -13.44 20.22
N ASP A 501 21.06 -13.39 18.89
CA ASP A 501 21.82 -12.50 18.02
C ASP A 501 21.37 -11.04 18.17
N SER A 502 22.15 -10.29 18.93
CA SER A 502 21.97 -8.85 19.14
C SER A 502 22.30 -7.98 17.91
N SER A 503 22.61 -8.57 16.75
CA SER A 503 22.97 -7.85 15.52
C SER A 503 21.92 -6.81 15.08
N CYS A 504 20.63 -7.08 15.30
CA CYS A 504 19.53 -6.12 15.06
C CYS A 504 19.21 -5.20 16.24
N VAL A 505 19.77 -5.47 17.42
CA VAL A 505 19.49 -4.76 18.67
C VAL A 505 20.50 -3.65 18.93
N GLN A 506 21.74 -3.81 18.44
CA GLN A 506 22.77 -2.78 18.54
C GLN A 506 22.36 -1.56 17.69
N PRO A 507 22.03 -0.41 18.32
CA PRO A 507 21.46 0.77 17.65
C PRO A 507 22.49 1.55 16.82
N ALA A 508 23.55 0.89 16.33
CA ALA A 508 24.71 1.58 15.80
C ALA A 508 24.29 2.62 14.76
N MET A 509 23.35 2.33 13.85
CA MET A 509 22.94 3.29 12.83
C MET A 509 21.57 3.94 13.05
N TRP A 510 20.85 3.61 14.13
CA TRP A 510 19.52 4.17 14.32
C TRP A 510 19.07 4.25 15.77
N THR A 511 18.26 5.26 16.07
CA THR A 511 17.66 5.39 17.40
C THR A 511 16.25 5.95 17.32
N ARG A 512 15.42 5.59 18.30
CA ARG A 512 14.08 6.14 18.46
C ARG A 512 14.17 7.43 19.27
N ALA A 513 13.42 8.44 18.86
CA ALA A 513 13.11 9.58 19.68
C ALA A 513 11.61 9.65 20.03
N ASP A 514 11.30 10.19 21.21
CA ASP A 514 9.91 10.33 21.67
C ASP A 514 9.20 11.53 21.04
N ASN A 515 9.97 12.55 20.62
CA ASN A 515 9.50 13.70 19.88
C ASN A 515 10.66 14.39 19.15
N LEU A 516 10.37 15.44 18.36
CA LEU A 516 11.42 16.16 17.63
C LEU A 516 12.46 16.82 18.55
N THR A 517 12.08 17.28 19.75
CA THR A 517 13.00 17.87 20.73
C THR A 517 14.04 16.86 21.19
N ASP A 518 13.63 15.62 21.44
CA ASP A 518 14.51 14.50 21.77
C ASP A 518 15.27 13.98 20.53
N ALA A 519 14.71 14.12 19.34
CA ALA A 519 15.34 13.65 18.11
C ALA A 519 16.61 14.41 17.74
N VAL A 520 16.63 15.71 17.97
CA VAL A 520 17.77 16.58 17.61
C VAL A 520 19.08 16.21 18.31
N PRO A 521 19.17 16.11 19.65
CA PRO A 521 20.42 15.71 20.31
C PRO A 521 20.86 14.29 19.94
N LYS A 522 19.91 13.37 19.72
CA LYS A 522 20.19 12.02 19.23
C LYS A 522 20.78 12.02 17.81
N ALA A 523 20.28 12.89 16.94
CA ALA A 523 20.77 13.01 15.57
C ALA A 523 22.18 13.62 15.55
N ALA A 524 22.45 14.61 16.40
CA ALA A 524 23.79 15.17 16.58
C ALA A 524 24.78 14.11 17.09
N PHE A 525 24.38 13.28 18.06
CA PHE A 525 25.21 12.18 18.54
C PHE A 525 25.56 11.18 17.42
N LEU A 526 24.57 10.76 16.61
CA LEU A 526 24.84 9.89 15.46
C LEU A 526 25.73 10.57 14.42
N TRP A 527 25.60 11.89 14.24
CA TRP A 527 26.47 12.64 13.33
C TRP A 527 27.93 12.59 13.80
N GLU A 528 28.18 12.84 15.08
CA GLU A 528 29.53 12.76 15.67
C GLU A 528 30.08 11.33 15.58
N GLU A 529 29.27 10.31 15.87
CA GLU A 529 29.72 8.91 15.86
C GLU A 529 30.15 8.41 14.48
N PHE A 530 29.40 8.78 13.43
CA PHE A 530 29.59 8.26 12.07
C PHE A 530 30.37 9.18 11.14
N HIS A 531 30.47 10.47 11.45
CA HIS A 531 31.15 11.44 10.60
C HIS A 531 32.55 11.81 11.10
N ASP A 532 32.80 11.92 12.41
CA ASP A 532 34.13 12.29 12.93
C ASP A 532 35.12 11.10 13.00
N ARG A 533 34.67 9.86 12.74
CA ARG A 533 35.51 8.65 12.76
C ARG A 533 35.99 8.19 11.37
N GLY A 534 35.66 8.92 10.31
CA GLY A 534 36.17 8.71 8.94
C GLY A 534 36.97 9.91 8.48
#